data_AF-A0A0F7VRU6-F1
#
_entry.id   AF-A0A0F7VRU6-F1
#
_cell.length_a   1.000
_cell.length_b   1.000
_cell.length_c   1.000
_cell.angle_alpha   90.00
_cell.angle_beta   90.00
_cell.angle_gamma   90.00
#
_symmetry.space_group_name_H-M   'P 1'
#
loop_
_entity.id
_entity.type
_entity.pdbx_description
1 polymer ?
#
loop_
_entity_poly.entity_id
_entity_poly.type
_entity_poly.pdbx_seq_one_letter_code
_entity_poly.pdbx_strand_id
1 'polypeptide(L)'
;MSAPAVITRDAEALAVAGELATDFRKGAAERDALRRLPHADLERLSASRLLGVTVPAESGGADVRARTLAEIFRLPAAADASLAQIPQSHFVYVEVLRRQGDARTTAVPLR
;
A
#
# COMPACT_ATOMS: atom_id res chain seq x y z
N MET A 1 10.81 -17.70 -7.90
CA MET A 1 10.09 -16.61 -7.19
C MET A 1 8.64 -16.69 -7.65
N SER A 2 7.71 -17.07 -6.77
CA SER A 2 6.29 -17.08 -7.09
C SER A 2 5.84 -15.64 -7.34
N ALA A 3 5.05 -15.39 -8.38
CA ALA A 3 4.34 -14.13 -8.49
C ALA A 3 3.59 -13.91 -7.16
N PRO A 4 3.62 -12.70 -6.57
CA PRO A 4 2.86 -12.46 -5.35
C PRO A 4 1.39 -12.83 -5.62
N ALA A 5 0.61 -13.14 -4.58
CA ALA A 5 -0.83 -13.30 -4.73
C ALA A 5 -1.48 -11.95 -5.03
N VAL A 6 -2.39 -11.88 -6.01
CA VAL A 6 -3.10 -10.64 -6.33
C VAL A 6 -4.11 -10.37 -5.22
N ILE A 7 -4.11 -9.16 -4.65
CA ILE A 7 -5.14 -8.73 -3.70
C ILE A 7 -6.39 -8.42 -4.50
N THR A 8 -7.50 -9.09 -4.20
CA THR A 8 -8.75 -8.94 -4.97
C THR A 8 -9.93 -8.46 -4.13
N ARG A 9 -9.78 -8.39 -2.81
CA ARG A 9 -10.84 -7.99 -1.89
C ARG A 9 -10.29 -7.35 -0.62
N ASP A 10 -11.14 -6.57 0.03
CA ASP A 10 -10.82 -5.85 1.27
C ASP A 10 -10.16 -6.71 2.35
N ALA A 11 -10.66 -7.93 2.59
CA ALA A 11 -10.15 -8.78 3.65
C ALA A 11 -8.69 -9.21 3.41
N GLU A 12 -8.30 -9.42 2.15
CA GLU A 12 -6.91 -9.73 1.78
C GLU A 12 -6.02 -8.50 1.96
N ALA A 13 -6.51 -7.32 1.57
CA ALA A 13 -5.79 -6.06 1.77
C ALA A 13 -5.52 -5.80 3.26
N LEU A 14 -6.50 -6.04 4.13
CA LEU A 14 -6.35 -5.89 5.58
C LEU A 14 -5.40 -6.93 6.18
N ALA A 15 -5.44 -8.17 5.69
CA ALA A 15 -4.51 -9.21 6.13
C ALA A 15 -3.05 -8.82 5.80
N VAL A 16 -2.79 -8.41 4.56
CA VAL A 16 -1.46 -7.94 4.12
C VAL A 16 -1.01 -6.71 4.90
N ALA A 17 -1.89 -5.74 5.14
CA ALA A 17 -1.57 -4.57 5.97
C ALA A 17 -1.22 -4.95 7.41
N GLY A 18 -1.90 -5.95 7.99
CA GLY A 18 -1.60 -6.48 9.32
C GLY A 18 -0.26 -7.21 9.41
N GLU A 19 0.10 -7.97 8.37
CA GLU A 19 1.41 -8.63 8.27
C GLU A 19 2.53 -7.57 8.18
N LEU A 20 2.38 -6.59 7.30
CA LEU A 20 3.33 -5.48 7.19
C LEU A 20 3.47 -4.71 8.51
N ALA A 21 2.36 -4.42 9.20
CA ALA A 21 2.39 -3.75 10.50
C ALA A 21 3.16 -4.57 11.55
N THR A 22 2.98 -5.90 11.57
CA THR A 22 3.73 -6.80 12.46
C THR A 22 5.23 -6.69 12.22
N ASP A 23 5.64 -6.61 10.96
CA ASP A 23 7.05 -6.55 10.63
C ASP A 23 7.65 -5.15 10.75
N PHE A 24 6.93 -4.10 10.37
CA PHE A 24 7.40 -2.72 10.53
C PHE A 24 7.61 -2.38 11.99
N ARG A 25 6.81 -2.95 12.90
CA ARG A 25 7.01 -2.79 14.35
C ARG A 25 8.42 -3.23 14.78
N LYS A 26 9.00 -4.22 14.09
CA LYS A 26 10.37 -4.67 14.35
C LYS A 26 11.33 -3.57 13.90
N GLY A 27 12.10 -3.04 14.84
CA GLY A 27 13.10 -2.01 14.56
C GLY A 27 12.54 -0.59 14.36
N ALA A 28 11.24 -0.34 14.51
CA ALA A 28 10.66 1.01 14.38
C ALA A 28 11.33 2.03 15.30
N ALA A 29 11.44 1.71 16.60
CA ALA A 29 12.06 2.60 17.58
C ALA A 29 13.54 2.86 17.28
N GLU A 30 14.29 1.84 16.86
CA GLU A 30 15.71 2.00 16.50
C GLU A 30 15.88 2.80 15.21
N ARG A 31 15.05 2.55 14.18
CA ARG A 31 15.06 3.33 12.94
C ARG A 31 14.79 4.81 13.20
N ASP A 32 13.80 5.11 14.03
CA ASP A 32 13.45 6.47 14.40
C ASP A 32 14.60 7.15 15.16
N ALA A 33 15.08 6.51 16.24
CA ALA A 33 16.14 7.05 17.09
C ALA A 33 17.46 7.28 16.32
N LEU A 34 17.81 6.37 15.41
CA LEU A 34 19.05 6.41 14.65
C LEU A 34 18.88 7.01 13.24
N ARG A 35 17.69 7.51 12.90
CA ARG A 35 17.36 8.11 11.58
C ARG A 35 17.75 7.21 10.41
N ARG A 36 17.55 5.90 10.54
CA ARG A 36 17.90 4.92 9.49
C ARG A 36 16.86 4.94 8.38
N LEU A 37 17.35 4.97 7.14
CA LEU A 37 16.49 4.91 5.95
C LEU A 37 15.87 3.50 5.83
N PRO A 38 14.54 3.38 5.66
CA PRO A 38 13.83 2.11 5.74
C PRO A 38 13.76 1.39 4.38
N HIS A 39 14.89 1.23 3.69
CA HIS A 39 14.91 0.66 2.32
C HIS A 39 14.29 -0.74 2.25
N ALA A 40 14.68 -1.64 3.15
CA ALA A 40 14.14 -3.01 3.17
C ALA A 40 12.64 -3.04 3.45
N ASP A 41 12.14 -2.16 4.31
CA ASP A 41 10.71 -2.04 4.62
C ASP A 41 9.91 -1.53 3.41
N LEU A 42 10.48 -0.58 2.65
CA LEU A 42 9.88 -0.07 1.41
C LEU A 42 9.84 -1.11 0.29
N GLU A 43 10.90 -1.90 0.12
CA GLU A 43 10.89 -3.02 -0.83
C GLU A 43 9.78 -4.03 -0.50
N ARG A 44 9.57 -4.29 0.79
CA ARG A 44 8.50 -5.18 1.25
C ARG A 44 7.12 -4.57 1.02
N LEU A 45 6.94 -3.27 1.28
CA LEU A 45 5.71 -2.56 0.94
C LEU A 45 5.42 -2.62 -0.56
N SER A 46 6.43 -2.39 -1.40
CA SER A 46 6.31 -2.47 -2.86
C SER A 46 5.91 -3.88 -3.33
N ALA A 47 6.57 -4.91 -2.79
CA ALA A 47 6.29 -6.31 -3.12
C ALA A 47 4.94 -6.83 -2.60
N SER A 48 4.34 -6.16 -1.60
CA SER A 48 3.08 -6.59 -0.96
C SER A 48 1.84 -6.45 -1.83
N ARG A 49 1.94 -5.71 -2.95
CA ARG A 49 0.81 -5.28 -3.80
C ARG A 49 -0.22 -4.37 -3.13
N LEU A 50 0.00 -3.98 -1.88
CA LEU A 50 -0.92 -3.10 -1.14
C LEU A 50 -1.03 -1.71 -1.79
N LEU A 51 -0.04 -1.27 -2.55
CA LEU A 51 -0.05 0.00 -3.27
C LEU A 51 -1.05 0.04 -4.44
N GLY A 52 -1.52 -1.11 -4.93
CA GLY A 52 -2.48 -1.21 -6.04
C GLY A 52 -3.94 -1.32 -5.61
N VAL A 53 -4.25 -1.28 -4.32
CA VAL A 53 -5.59 -1.66 -3.81
C VAL A 53 -6.72 -0.70 -4.17
N THR A 54 -6.40 0.55 -4.51
CA THR A 54 -7.39 1.55 -4.95
C THR A 54 -7.50 1.64 -6.47
N VAL A 55 -6.74 0.82 -7.21
CA VAL A 55 -6.89 0.74 -8.66
C VAL A 55 -8.24 0.09 -8.98
N PRO A 56 -9.01 0.62 -9.96
CA PRO A 56 -10.30 0.04 -10.33
C PRO A 56 -10.21 -1.44 -10.71
N ALA A 57 -11.27 -2.20 -10.43
CA ALA A 57 -11.31 -3.63 -10.69
C ALA A 57 -11.20 -3.94 -12.19
N GLU A 58 -11.80 -3.10 -13.05
CA GLU A 58 -11.69 -3.20 -14.51
C GLU A 58 -10.25 -2.98 -15.03
N SER A 59 -9.38 -2.38 -14.23
CA SER A 59 -7.95 -2.18 -14.52
C SER A 59 -7.05 -3.21 -13.80
N GLY A 60 -7.64 -4.24 -13.19
CA GLY A 60 -6.92 -5.32 -12.50
C GLY A 60 -6.51 -5.00 -11.06
N GLY A 61 -7.07 -3.95 -10.46
CA GLY A 61 -6.89 -3.61 -9.05
C GLY A 61 -7.94 -4.23 -8.12
N ALA A 62 -7.80 -3.97 -6.81
CA ALA A 62 -8.72 -4.50 -5.80
C ALA A 62 -9.97 -3.62 -5.55
N ASP A 63 -9.96 -2.37 -6.05
CA ASP A 63 -11.00 -1.36 -5.85
C ASP A 63 -11.61 -1.35 -4.44
N VAL A 64 -10.74 -1.30 -3.43
CA VAL A 64 -11.17 -1.44 -2.03
C VAL A 64 -12.01 -0.25 -1.59
N ARG A 65 -12.93 -0.51 -0.66
CA ARG A 65 -13.76 0.54 -0.07
C ARG A 65 -12.92 1.58 0.68
N ALA A 66 -13.36 2.83 0.72
CA ALA A 66 -12.69 3.91 1.44
C ALA A 66 -12.41 3.58 2.93
N ARG A 67 -13.34 2.87 3.60
CA ARG A 67 -13.14 2.40 4.98
C ARG A 67 -11.95 1.43 5.11
N THR A 68 -11.73 0.62 4.10
CA THR A 68 -10.64 -0.37 4.06
C THR A 68 -9.32 0.34 3.80
N LEU A 69 -9.32 1.34 2.91
CA LEU A 69 -8.16 2.20 2.72
C LEU A 69 -7.76 2.91 4.03
N ALA A 70 -8.73 3.43 4.79
CA ALA A 70 -8.45 4.05 6.09
C ALA A 70 -7.78 3.06 7.07
N GLU A 71 -8.27 1.82 7.13
CA GLU A 71 -7.67 0.77 7.97
C GLU A 71 -6.27 0.35 7.49
N ILE A 72 -6.03 0.34 6.17
CA ILE A 72 -4.72 0.09 5.55
C ILE A 72 -3.67 1.13 5.96
N PHE A 73 -4.08 2.37 6.24
CA PHE A 73 -3.18 3.37 6.84
C PHE A 73 -3.07 3.20 8.35
N ARG A 74 -4.19 2.92 9.04
CA ARG A 74 -4.24 2.82 10.49
C ARG A 74 -3.35 1.70 11.03
N LEU A 75 -3.36 0.52 10.40
CA LEU A 75 -2.62 -0.66 10.86
C LEU A 75 -1.10 -0.44 10.86
N PRO A 76 -0.44 -0.04 9.75
CA PRO A 76 0.98 0.28 9.74
C PRO A 76 1.33 1.50 10.58
N ALA A 77 0.46 2.53 10.65
CA ALA A 77 0.73 3.71 11.46
C ALA A 77 0.83 3.40 12.96
N ALA A 78 0.07 2.41 13.45
CA ALA A 78 0.17 1.91 14.82
C ALA A 78 1.46 1.09 15.08
N ALA A 79 2.23 0.77 14.05
CA ALA A 79 3.51 0.07 14.13
C ALA A 79 4.70 1.00 13.90
N ASP A 80 4.62 1.84 12.87
CA ASP A 80 5.64 2.81 12.47
C ASP A 80 4.96 3.93 11.66
N ALA A 81 4.76 5.10 12.30
CA ALA A 81 4.09 6.24 11.67
C ALA A 81 4.89 6.83 10.50
N SER A 82 6.22 6.80 10.59
CA SER A 82 7.11 7.31 9.55
C SER A 82 6.97 6.48 8.27
N LEU A 83 6.94 5.15 8.40
CA LEU A 83 6.70 4.24 7.26
C LEU A 83 5.29 4.39 6.69
N ALA A 84 4.28 4.50 7.54
CA ALA A 84 2.89 4.63 7.11
C ALA A 84 2.59 5.93 6.35
N GLN A 85 3.39 6.99 6.59
CA GLN A 85 3.28 8.25 5.87
C GLN A 85 3.76 8.16 4.42
N ILE A 86 4.80 7.36 4.14
CA ILE A 86 5.46 7.32 2.83
C ILE A 86 4.48 7.04 1.66
N PRO A 87 3.58 6.06 1.72
CA PRO A 87 2.65 5.79 0.62
C PRO A 87 1.47 6.78 0.53
N GLN A 88 1.33 7.75 1.43
CA GLN A 88 0.18 8.67 1.43
C GLN A 88 0.07 9.45 0.10
N SER A 89 1.17 10.04 -0.37
CA SER A 89 1.19 10.76 -1.64
C SER A 89 0.85 9.86 -2.83
N HIS A 90 1.28 8.60 -2.81
CA HIS A 90 0.95 7.63 -3.86
C HIS A 90 -0.57 7.48 -4.01
N PHE A 91 -1.29 7.22 -2.92
CA PHE A 91 -2.75 7.09 -2.97
C PHE A 91 -3.46 8.38 -3.38
N VAL A 92 -2.92 9.54 -2.99
CA VAL A 92 -3.43 10.84 -3.47
C VAL A 92 -3.28 10.95 -4.98
N TYR A 93 -2.10 10.65 -5.53
CA TYR A 93 -1.87 10.77 -6.97
C TYR A 93 -2.66 9.74 -7.78
N VAL A 94 -2.80 8.50 -7.29
CA VAL A 94 -3.67 7.49 -7.92
C VAL A 94 -5.12 7.98 -7.98
N GLU A 95 -5.64 8.60 -6.91
CA GLU A 95 -7.00 9.16 -6.91
C GLU A 95 -7.14 10.37 -7.84
N VAL A 96 -6.13 11.24 -7.94
CA VAL A 96 -6.11 12.34 -8.92
C VAL A 96 -6.18 11.78 -10.33
N LEU A 97 -5.36 10.77 -10.67
CA LEU A 97 -5.38 10.11 -11.97
C LEU A 97 -6.73 9.44 -12.24
N ARG A 98 -7.35 8.82 -11.24
CA ARG A 98 -8.68 8.20 -11.38
C ARG A 98 -9.76 9.24 -11.69
N ARG A 99 -9.69 10.43 -11.11
CA ARG A 99 -10.68 11.51 -11.32
C ARG A 99 -10.47 12.31 -12.61
N GLN A 100 -9.22 12.45 -13.04
CA GLN A 100 -8.85 13.27 -14.20
C GLN A 100 -8.60 12.45 -15.46
N GLY A 101 -8.41 11.13 -15.33
CA GLY A 101 -8.16 10.23 -16.44
C GLY A 101 -9.36 10.15 -17.39
N ASP A 102 -9.09 10.31 -18.68
CA ASP A 102 -10.01 9.89 -19.74
C ASP A 102 -9.87 8.37 -19.96
N ALA A 103 -10.80 7.75 -20.69
CA ALA A 103 -10.81 6.30 -20.95
C ALA A 103 -9.52 5.75 -21.63
N ARG A 104 -8.61 6.62 -22.07
CA ARG A 104 -7.32 6.28 -22.69
C ARG A 104 -6.15 6.25 -21.72
N THR A 105 -6.28 6.89 -20.56
CA THR A 105 -5.18 7.08 -19.58
C THR A 105 -5.08 5.93 -18.56
N THR A 106 -6.10 5.10 -18.40
CA THR A 106 -6.16 4.01 -17.40
C THR A 106 -5.41 2.73 -17.79
N ALA A 107 -4.90 2.63 -19.01
CA ALA A 107 -4.22 1.43 -19.52
C ALA A 107 -2.69 1.48 -19.32
N VAL A 108 -2.22 1.59 -18.07
CA VAL A 108 -0.82 1.23 -17.76
C VAL A 108 -0.84 -0.19 -17.18
N PRO A 109 -0.42 -1.22 -17.93
CA PRO A 109 -0.44 -2.59 -17.45
C PRO A 109 0.54 -2.75 -16.29
N LEU A 110 0.01 -3.05 -15.10
CA LEU A 110 0.80 -3.47 -13.96
C LEU A 110 1.32 -4.89 -14.27
N ARG A 111 2.59 -5.00 -14.68
CA ARG A 111 3.30 -6.27 -14.87
C ARG A 111 3.74 -6.87 -13.55
#